data_AF-A0A6U9JNP4-F1
#
_entry.id   AF-A0A6U9JNP4-F1
#
_cell.length_a   1.000
_cell.length_b   1.000
_cell.length_c   1.000
_cell.angle_alpha   90.00
_cell.angle_beta   90.00
_cell.angle_gamma   90.00
#
_symmetry.space_group_name_H-M   'P 1'
#
loop_
_entity.id
_entity.type
_entity.pdbx_description
1 polymer ?
#
loop_
_entity_poly.entity_id
_entity_poly.type
_entity_poly.pdbx_seq_one_letter_code
_entity_poly.pdbx_strand_id
1 'polypeptide(L)'
;MEAIGALIKGSQQQLSAFNVSKSTALRVIKTGTFCRTVIWPILPPLMLYQYIREKDVDMFAIELLYHNSGSNEPQAFYNRSLPGVAKHWKVQSDLDFIRQAANPE
;
A
#
# COMPACT_ATOMS: atom_id res chain seq x y z
N MET A 1 -15.01 -42.76 -7.29
CA MET A 1 -15.35 -42.15 -8.60
C MET A 1 -16.77 -41.59 -8.64
N GLU A 2 -17.76 -42.21 -8.00
CA GLU A 2 -19.16 -41.73 -8.00
C GLU A 2 -19.40 -40.42 -7.24
N ALA A 3 -18.76 -40.25 -6.08
CA ALA A 3 -18.91 -39.04 -5.25
C ALA A 3 -18.41 -37.76 -5.97
N ILE A 4 -17.36 -37.88 -6.78
CA ILE A 4 -16.82 -36.78 -7.60
C ILE A 4 -17.82 -36.43 -8.72
N GLY A 5 -18.45 -37.45 -9.33
CA GLY A 5 -19.48 -37.26 -10.34
C GLY A 5 -20.74 -36.54 -9.81
N ALA A 6 -21.16 -36.84 -8.57
CA ALA A 6 -22.27 -36.16 -7.92
C ALA A 6 -21.97 -34.69 -7.62
N LEU A 7 -20.74 -34.39 -7.20
CA LEU A 7 -20.28 -33.04 -6.87
C LEU A 7 -20.14 -32.15 -8.12
N ILE A 8 -19.74 -32.75 -9.25
CA ILE A 8 -19.73 -32.09 -10.57
C ILE A 8 -21.17 -31.82 -11.07
N LYS A 9 -22.11 -32.75 -10.88
CA LYS A 9 -23.52 -32.54 -11.25
C LYS A 9 -24.20 -31.46 -10.39
N GLY A 10 -23.93 -31.43 -9.09
CA GLY A 10 -24.47 -30.43 -8.17
C GLY A 10 -23.95 -29.01 -8.47
N SER A 11 -22.66 -28.87 -8.74
CA SER A 11 -22.07 -27.59 -9.15
C SER A 11 -22.57 -27.12 -10.53
N GLN A 12 -22.82 -28.04 -11.46
CA GLN A 12 -23.47 -27.74 -12.75
C GLN A 12 -24.91 -27.26 -12.58
N GLN A 13 -25.70 -27.83 -11.66
CA GLN A 13 -27.07 -27.38 -11.38
C GLN A 13 -27.10 -25.99 -10.73
N GLN A 14 -26.21 -25.70 -9.78
CA GLN A 14 -26.12 -24.36 -9.17
C GLN A 14 -25.67 -23.28 -10.15
N LEU A 15 -24.75 -23.61 -11.07
CA LEU A 15 -24.35 -22.72 -12.16
C LEU A 15 -25.44 -22.54 -13.23
N SER A 16 -26.42 -23.45 -13.34
CA SER A 16 -27.55 -23.30 -14.25
C SER A 16 -28.70 -22.44 -13.68
N ALA A 17 -28.75 -22.26 -12.36
CA ALA A 17 -29.72 -21.38 -11.69
C ALA A 17 -29.41 -19.89 -11.91
N PHE A 18 -28.13 -19.57 -12.12
CA PHE A 18 -27.70 -18.28 -12.66
C PHE A 18 -27.52 -18.47 -14.16
N ASN A 19 -28.27 -17.74 -15.00
CA ASN A 19 -28.23 -17.87 -16.47
C ASN A 19 -26.91 -17.30 -17.06
N VAL A 20 -25.76 -17.69 -16.50
CA VAL A 20 -24.43 -17.19 -16.82
C VAL A 20 -23.88 -18.02 -17.97
N SER A 21 -23.63 -17.37 -19.10
CA SER A 21 -22.99 -18.01 -20.24
C SER A 21 -21.70 -18.71 -19.80
N LYS A 22 -21.49 -19.93 -20.29
CA LYS A 22 -20.27 -20.73 -20.05
C LYS A 22 -19.00 -19.94 -20.39
N SER A 23 -19.07 -19.03 -21.38
CA SER A 23 -17.97 -18.13 -21.74
C SER A 23 -17.60 -17.15 -20.64
N THR A 24 -18.59 -16.65 -19.89
CA THR A 24 -18.39 -15.70 -18.80
C THR A 24 -17.76 -16.38 -17.60
N ALA A 25 -18.23 -17.58 -17.24
CA ALA A 25 -17.64 -18.38 -16.17
C ALA A 25 -16.15 -18.70 -16.44
N LEU A 26 -15.81 -19.09 -17.68
CA LEU A 26 -14.43 -19.35 -18.08
C LEU A 26 -13.54 -18.10 -18.05
N ARG A 27 -14.08 -16.92 -18.42
CA ARG A 27 -13.34 -15.66 -18.32
C ARG A 27 -13.04 -15.30 -16.87
N VAL A 28 -14.00 -15.44 -15.96
CA VAL A 28 -13.80 -15.18 -14.53
C VAL A 28 -12.73 -16.11 -13.94
N ILE A 29 -12.76 -17.40 -14.27
CA ILE A 29 -11.75 -18.36 -13.82
C ILE A 29 -10.37 -17.99 -14.37
N LYS A 30 -10.25 -17.67 -15.67
CA LYS A 30 -8.98 -17.25 -16.28
C LYS A 30 -8.42 -15.98 -15.62
N THR A 31 -9.26 -14.98 -15.37
CA THR A 31 -8.85 -13.75 -14.69
C THR A 31 -8.43 -14.01 -13.25
N GLY A 32 -9.16 -14.86 -12.52
CA GLY A 32 -8.81 -15.27 -11.16
C GLY A 32 -7.47 -15.99 -11.08
N THR A 33 -7.20 -16.90 -12.03
CA THR A 33 -5.91 -17.59 -12.13
C THR A 33 -4.78 -16.62 -12.47
N PHE A 34 -4.97 -15.71 -13.44
CA PHE A 34 -3.97 -14.70 -13.81
C PHE A 34 -3.61 -13.77 -12.63
N CYS A 35 -4.61 -13.36 -11.84
CA CYS A 35 -4.37 -12.55 -10.65
C CYS A 35 -3.48 -13.27 -9.61
N ARG A 36 -3.70 -14.57 -9.40
CA ARG A 36 -2.86 -15.35 -8.47
C ARG A 36 -1.46 -15.64 -9.01
N THR A 37 -1.33 -15.92 -10.30
CA THR A 37 -0.05 -16.37 -10.89
C THR A 37 0.85 -15.23 -11.34
N VAL A 38 0.31 -14.09 -11.74
CA VAL A 38 1.08 -12.98 -12.32
C VAL A 38 1.09 -11.76 -11.39
N ILE A 39 -0.08 -11.35 -10.88
CA ILE A 39 -0.18 -10.12 -10.06
C ILE A 39 0.41 -10.34 -8.67
N TRP A 40 0.05 -11.44 -8.01
CA TRP A 40 0.52 -11.72 -6.65
C TRP A 40 2.05 -11.80 -6.47
N PRO A 41 2.85 -12.36 -7.39
CA PRO A 41 4.30 -12.33 -7.26
C PRO A 41 4.94 -10.97 -7.65
N ILE A 42 4.29 -10.16 -8.49
CA ILE A 42 4.84 -8.88 -8.97
C ILE A 42 4.47 -7.73 -8.02
N LEU A 43 3.32 -7.80 -7.36
CA LEU A 43 2.80 -6.74 -6.51
C LEU A 43 3.71 -6.46 -5.29
N PRO A 44 4.21 -7.45 -4.51
CA PRO A 44 5.06 -7.18 -3.36
C PRO A 44 6.39 -6.50 -3.73
N PRO A 45 7.14 -6.95 -4.77
CA PRO A 45 8.33 -6.22 -5.23
C PRO A 45 8.04 -4.79 -5.68
N LEU A 46 6.91 -4.56 -6.37
CA LEU A 46 6.54 -3.22 -6.83
C LEU A 46 6.22 -2.29 -5.65
N MET A 47 5.45 -2.78 -4.68
CA MET A 47 5.13 -2.05 -3.46
C MET A 47 6.39 -1.76 -2.64
N LEU A 48 7.29 -2.74 -2.52
CA LEU A 48 8.56 -2.56 -1.82
C LEU A 48 9.45 -1.52 -2.52
N TYR A 49 9.51 -1.55 -3.84
CA TYR A 49 10.26 -0.55 -4.63
C TYR A 49 9.71 0.87 -4.38
N GLN A 50 8.40 1.03 -4.45
CA GLN A 50 7.76 2.33 -4.20
C GLN A 50 8.02 2.81 -2.76
N TYR A 51 7.93 1.89 -1.78
CA TYR A 51 8.22 2.19 -0.38
C TYR A 51 9.66 2.64 -0.16
N ILE A 52 10.65 1.93 -0.74
CA ILE A 52 12.06 2.30 -0.63
C ILE A 52 12.29 3.69 -1.21
N ARG A 53 11.70 3.98 -2.38
CA ARG A 53 11.85 5.27 -3.05
C ARG A 53 11.25 6.42 -2.25
N GLU A 54 10.08 6.22 -1.65
CA GLU A 54 9.46 7.20 -0.78
C GLU A 54 10.31 7.44 0.48
N LYS A 55 10.83 6.37 1.10
CA LYS A 55 11.70 6.48 2.27
C LYS A 55 13.03 7.16 2.00
N ASP A 56 13.59 6.96 0.81
CA ASP A 56 14.83 7.61 0.39
C ASP A 56 14.64 9.13 0.26
N VAL A 57 13.55 9.56 -0.39
CA VAL A 57 13.18 10.97 -0.51
C VAL A 57 12.91 11.61 0.85
N ASP A 58 12.19 10.91 1.74
CA ASP A 58 11.93 11.38 3.10
C ASP A 58 13.23 11.60 3.89
N MET A 59 14.16 10.63 3.82
CA MET A 59 15.43 10.72 4.54
C MET A 59 16.28 11.87 4.02
N PHE A 60 16.35 12.03 2.69
CA PHE A 60 17.08 13.14 2.07
C PHE A 60 16.53 14.51 2.49
N ALA A 61 15.20 14.65 2.57
CA ALA A 61 14.57 15.89 3.05
C ALA A 61 14.93 16.18 4.52
N ILE A 62 14.98 15.15 5.37
CA ILE A 62 15.40 15.28 6.77
C ILE A 62 16.87 15.69 6.88
N GLU A 63 17.76 15.11 6.06
CA GLU A 63 19.18 15.48 6.02
C GLU A 63 19.38 16.94 5.62
N LEU A 64 18.66 17.39 4.58
CA LEU A 64 18.68 18.79 4.16
C LEU A 64 18.17 19.71 5.28
N LEU A 65 17.11 19.32 5.97
CA LEU A 65 16.56 20.10 7.08
C LEU A 65 17.55 20.17 8.24
N TYR A 66 18.17 19.04 8.62
CA TYR A 66 19.20 19.00 9.65
C TYR A 66 20.37 19.93 9.30
N HIS A 67 20.91 19.80 8.08
CA HIS A 67 22.01 20.64 7.59
C HIS A 67 21.67 22.14 7.63
N ASN A 68 20.46 22.51 7.21
CA ASN A 68 20.03 23.92 7.18
C ASN A 68 19.65 24.48 8.56
N SER A 69 19.26 23.62 9.51
CA SER A 69 18.86 24.03 10.86
C SER A 69 20.02 24.54 11.72
N GLY A 70 21.28 24.18 11.39
CA GLY A 70 22.45 24.48 12.22
C GLY A 70 22.42 23.84 13.61
N SER A 71 21.56 22.85 13.83
CA SER A 71 21.39 22.20 15.13
C SER A 71 22.43 21.10 15.36
N ASN A 72 22.95 21.00 16.58
CA ASN A 72 23.93 19.98 16.97
C ASN A 72 23.29 18.70 17.52
N GLU A 73 21.96 18.59 17.48
CA GLU A 73 21.22 17.48 18.07
C GLU A 73 20.62 16.55 16.98
N PRO A 74 21.36 15.53 16.51
CA PRO A 74 20.88 14.64 15.45
C PRO A 74 19.69 13.77 15.92
N GLN A 75 19.56 13.52 17.23
CA GLN A 75 18.47 12.72 17.79
C GLN A 75 17.10 13.37 17.57
N ALA A 76 17.00 14.69 17.45
CA ALA A 76 15.74 15.37 17.17
C ALA A 76 15.18 15.03 15.77
N PHE A 77 16.05 14.70 14.80
CA PHE A 77 15.69 14.50 13.40
C PHE A 77 15.60 13.02 13.01
N TYR A 78 16.48 12.17 13.55
CA TYR A 78 16.61 10.77 13.13
C TYR A 78 15.97 9.75 14.08
N ASN A 79 15.35 10.19 15.18
CA ASN A 79 14.80 9.27 16.19
C ASN A 79 13.56 8.50 15.68
N ARG A 80 13.77 7.22 15.37
CA ARG A 80 12.74 6.28 14.89
C ARG A 80 11.82 5.76 15.99
N SER A 81 12.01 6.13 17.25
CA SER A 81 11.18 5.67 18.37
C SER A 81 10.01 6.62 18.68
N LEU A 82 9.99 7.84 18.13
CA LEU A 82 8.93 8.83 18.37
C LEU A 82 7.60 8.44 17.65
N PRO A 83 6.41 8.72 18.20
CA PRO A 83 5.15 8.41 17.52
C PRO A 83 4.98 9.19 16.20
N GLY A 84 4.47 8.50 15.18
CA GLY A 84 4.63 8.80 13.73
C GLY A 84 4.21 10.17 13.20
N VAL A 85 3.34 10.90 13.91
CA VAL A 85 2.88 12.23 13.48
C VAL A 85 3.92 13.32 13.80
N ALA A 86 4.67 13.14 14.90
CA ALA A 86 5.74 14.07 15.29
C ALA A 86 7.05 13.86 14.50
N LYS A 87 7.12 12.84 13.63
CA LYS A 87 8.31 12.51 12.83
C LYS A 87 8.33 13.11 11.43
N HIS A 88 7.16 13.42 10.87
CA HIS A 88 7.10 13.92 9.51
C HIS A 88 7.51 15.39 9.52
N TRP A 89 8.69 15.69 8.96
CA TRP A 89 9.15 17.06 8.74
C TRP A 89 8.07 17.89 8.05
N LYS A 90 7.30 17.28 7.14
CA LYS A 90 6.19 17.92 6.45
C LYS A 90 5.04 18.27 7.39
N VAL A 91 4.68 17.38 8.32
CA VAL A 91 3.66 17.64 9.34
C VAL A 91 4.14 18.71 10.32
N GLN A 92 5.41 18.68 10.72
CA GLN A 92 5.99 19.75 11.55
C GLN A 92 5.98 21.10 10.82
N SER A 93 6.38 21.13 9.56
CA SER A 93 6.33 22.32 8.70
C SER A 93 4.90 22.83 8.50
N ASP A 94 3.93 21.94 8.31
CA ASP A 94 2.53 22.31 8.15
C ASP A 94 1.95 22.82 9.48
N LEU A 95 2.33 22.21 10.60
CA LEU A 95 1.96 22.69 11.95
C LEU A 95 2.57 24.05 12.26
N ASP A 96 3.82 24.29 11.87
CA ASP A 96 4.48 25.60 12.01
C ASP A 96 3.80 26.66 11.14
N PHE A 97 3.41 26.31 9.90
CA PHE A 97 2.63 27.18 9.04
C PHE A 97 1.27 27.53 9.67
N ILE A 98 0.55 26.54 10.22
CA ILE A 98 -0.71 26.76 10.94
C ILE A 98 -0.49 27.64 12.17
N ARG A 99 0.58 27.41 12.93
CA ARG A 99 0.90 28.20 14.13
C ARG A 99 1.16 29.66 13.79
N GLN A 100 1.93 29.94 12.73
CA GLN A 100 2.17 31.29 12.25
C GLN A 100 0.89 31.98 11.76
N ALA A 101 0.01 31.23 11.07
CA ALA A 101 -1.28 31.75 10.64
C ALA A 101 -2.24 32.02 11.81
N ALA A 102 -2.19 31.22 12.87
CA ALA A 102 -3.06 31.32 14.04
C ALA A 102 -2.62 32.40 15.04
N ASN A 103 -1.30 32.64 15.14
CA ASN A 103 -0.71 33.71 15.93
C ASN A 103 -0.07 34.75 14.99
N PRO A 104 -0.88 35.62 14.36
CA PRO A 104 -0.35 36.78 13.65
C PRO A 104 0.15 37.79 14.69
N GLU A 105 1.40 37.66 15.09
CA GLU A 105 2.16 38.70 15.76
C GLU A 105 2.76 39.70 14.75
#